data_AF-A0A3L7WGE4-F1
#
_entry.id   AF-A0A3L7WGE4-F1
#
_cell.length_a   1.000
_cell.length_b   1.000
_cell.length_c   1.000
_cell.angle_alpha   90.00
_cell.angle_beta   90.00
_cell.angle_gamma   90.00
#
_symmetry.space_group_name_H-M   'P 1'
#
loop_
_entity.id
_entity.type
_entity.pdbx_description
1 polymer ?
#
loop_
_entity_poly.entity_id
_entity_poly.type
_entity_poly.pdbx_seq_one_letter_code
_entity_poly.pdbx_strand_id
1 'polypeptide(L)'
;MPSIRPVGLRTEYLIEPRGVEEPHPRLSWRLSGGINGARQTAYQIRVADAPSALKKDAALRWDSGRQEAGLSASVRYTGPAVAAGQTVYWQVRIWDEHDVASGWSTTALWQHGIPASAWDDAAWIAFPSPKDEGQLSAPAAQLTHAF
;
A
#
# COMPACT_ATOMS: atom_id res chain seq x y z
N MET A 1 28.70 -5.21 12.27
CA MET A 1 27.88 -6.37 12.68
C MET A 1 26.78 -6.57 11.65
N PRO A 2 26.35 -7.81 11.34
CA PRO A 2 25.28 -8.04 10.36
C PRO A 2 23.96 -7.53 10.92
N SER A 3 23.44 -6.43 10.37
CA SER A 3 22.15 -5.85 10.78
C SER A 3 21.00 -6.51 10.01
N ILE A 4 19.91 -6.86 10.72
CA ILE A 4 18.65 -7.18 10.05
C ILE A 4 18.08 -5.93 9.37
N ARG A 5 17.45 -6.12 8.22
CA ARG A 5 16.82 -5.03 7.46
C ARG A 5 15.46 -5.44 6.91
N PRO A 6 14.52 -4.49 6.80
CA PRO A 6 13.22 -4.76 6.21
C PRO A 6 13.31 -4.84 4.68
N VAL A 7 12.71 -5.87 4.09
CA VAL A 7 12.70 -6.13 2.64
C VAL A 7 11.35 -6.68 2.19
N GLY A 8 11.07 -6.64 0.88
CA GLY A 8 9.86 -7.26 0.32
C GLY A 8 8.58 -6.68 0.91
N LEU A 9 8.50 -5.35 0.95
CA LEU A 9 7.36 -4.60 1.43
C LEU A 9 6.11 -4.94 0.64
N ARG A 10 4.98 -5.02 1.34
CA ARG A 10 3.67 -5.31 0.79
C ARG A 10 2.61 -4.44 1.44
N THR A 11 1.64 -4.02 0.64
CA THR A 11 0.39 -3.40 1.11
C THR A 11 -0.73 -4.35 0.76
N GLU A 12 -1.60 -4.69 1.71
CA GLU A 12 -2.67 -5.66 1.50
C GLU A 12 -2.19 -6.97 0.86
N TYR A 13 -1.04 -7.47 1.33
CA TYR A 13 -0.36 -8.68 0.84
C TYR A 13 0.15 -8.62 -0.61
N LEU A 14 -0.01 -7.48 -1.30
CA LEU A 14 0.39 -7.25 -2.68
C LEU A 14 1.65 -6.37 -2.77
N ILE A 15 2.38 -6.49 -3.88
CA ILE A 15 3.53 -5.65 -4.19
C ILE A 15 3.01 -4.42 -4.93
N GLU A 16 3.23 -3.23 -4.35
CA GLU A 16 2.89 -1.93 -4.94
C GLU A 16 1.47 -1.86 -5.56
N PRO A 17 0.42 -2.29 -4.83
CA PRO A 17 -0.91 -2.43 -5.40
C PRO A 17 -1.51 -1.08 -5.79
N ARG A 18 -2.34 -1.13 -6.83
CA ARG A 18 -3.21 -0.03 -7.24
C ARG A 18 -4.66 -0.44 -7.05
N GLY A 19 -5.51 0.50 -6.65
CA GLY A 19 -6.92 0.21 -6.39
C GLY A 19 -7.18 -0.39 -5.00
N VAL A 20 -6.36 -0.05 -4.00
CA VAL A 20 -6.59 -0.53 -2.62
C VAL A 20 -7.79 0.20 -2.03
N GLU A 21 -8.90 -0.50 -1.81
CA GLU A 21 -10.13 0.10 -1.27
C GLU A 21 -10.14 0.19 0.26
N GLU A 22 -9.31 -0.59 0.95
CA GLU A 22 -9.17 -0.52 2.41
C GLU A 22 -8.61 0.87 2.81
N PRO A 23 -9.35 1.71 3.55
CA PRO A 23 -8.90 3.05 3.93
C PRO A 23 -7.68 3.04 4.87
N HIS A 24 -7.53 1.97 5.64
CA HIS A 24 -6.44 1.76 6.59
C HIS A 24 -5.69 0.47 6.26
N PRO A 25 -4.93 0.44 5.15
CA PRO A 25 -4.40 -0.81 4.62
C PRO A 25 -3.34 -1.41 5.55
N ARG A 26 -3.20 -2.73 5.45
CA ARG A 26 -2.21 -3.55 6.14
C ARG A 26 -0.87 -3.49 5.41
N LEU A 27 0.14 -3.04 6.13
CA LEU A 27 1.52 -2.97 5.69
C LEU A 27 2.28 -4.19 6.22
N SER A 28 3.11 -4.80 5.40
CA SER A 28 3.93 -5.96 5.78
C SER A 28 5.32 -5.85 5.19
N TRP A 29 6.31 -6.41 5.88
CA TRP A 29 7.68 -6.53 5.42
C TRP A 29 8.29 -7.84 5.92
N ARG A 30 9.31 -8.32 5.22
CA ARG A 30 10.13 -9.45 5.67
C ARG A 30 11.43 -8.92 6.26
N LEU A 31 12.03 -9.72 7.14
CA LEU A 31 13.37 -9.45 7.66
C LEU A 31 14.40 -10.20 6.81
N SER A 32 15.53 -9.56 6.52
CA SER A 32 16.64 -10.17 5.80
C SER A 32 17.98 -9.77 6.43
N GLY A 33 18.95 -10.69 6.38
CA GLY A 33 20.25 -10.53 7.04
C GLY A 33 20.22 -10.97 8.50
N GLY A 34 21.24 -10.53 9.25
CA GLY A 34 21.43 -10.92 10.66
C GLY A 34 22.15 -12.26 10.84
N ILE A 35 22.36 -12.62 12.10
CA ILE A 35 22.82 -13.94 12.55
C ILE A 35 21.60 -14.78 13.00
N ASN A 36 21.82 -16.06 13.27
CA ASN A 36 20.79 -16.90 13.89
C ASN A 36 20.32 -16.28 15.21
N GLY A 37 19.01 -16.10 15.36
CA GLY A 37 18.40 -15.49 16.55
C GLY A 37 18.14 -13.98 16.46
N ALA A 38 18.59 -13.32 15.38
CA ALA A 38 18.28 -11.90 15.16
C ALA A 38 16.77 -11.70 14.98
N ARG A 39 16.20 -10.70 15.66
CA ARG A 39 14.76 -10.42 15.63
C ARG A 39 14.49 -8.93 15.67
N GLN A 40 13.35 -8.54 15.10
CA GLN A 40 12.82 -7.20 15.29
C GLN A 40 12.24 -7.04 16.70
N THR A 41 12.52 -5.92 17.34
CA THR A 41 11.92 -5.51 18.63
C THR A 41 10.99 -4.32 18.47
N ALA A 42 11.29 -3.41 17.53
CA ALA A 42 10.48 -2.24 17.22
C ALA A 42 10.50 -1.92 15.72
N TYR A 43 9.55 -1.09 15.28
CA TYR A 43 9.49 -0.56 13.92
C TYR A 43 9.09 0.90 13.87
N GLN A 44 9.33 1.56 12.74
CA GLN A 44 8.81 2.88 12.42
C GLN A 44 8.47 2.94 10.93
N ILE A 45 7.26 3.41 10.62
CA ILE A 45 6.74 3.55 9.27
C ILE A 45 6.61 5.03 8.96
N ARG A 46 7.03 5.41 7.75
CA ARG A 46 6.81 6.74 7.19
C ARG A 46 6.01 6.65 5.92
N VAL A 47 5.06 7.56 5.76
CA VAL A 47 4.21 7.68 4.57
C VAL A 47 4.26 9.13 4.08
N ALA A 48 4.36 9.30 2.76
CA ALA A 48 4.37 10.61 2.12
C ALA A 48 3.71 10.58 0.74
N ASP A 49 3.36 11.75 0.22
CA ASP A 49 2.72 11.89 -1.10
C ASP A 49 3.73 11.87 -2.26
N ALA A 50 5.03 11.85 -1.97
CA ALA A 50 6.10 11.69 -2.95
C ALA A 50 7.28 10.87 -2.36
N PRO A 51 8.02 10.09 -3.19
CA PRO A 51 9.16 9.32 -2.70
C PRO A 51 10.26 10.19 -2.08
N SER A 52 10.49 11.37 -2.66
CA SER A 52 11.51 12.32 -2.17
C SER A 52 11.15 12.93 -0.82
N ALA A 53 9.85 13.02 -0.50
CA ALA A 53 9.36 13.58 0.75
C ALA A 53 9.62 12.64 1.95
N LEU A 54 9.77 11.32 1.73
CA LEU A 54 10.11 10.35 2.79
C LEU A 54 11.45 10.65 3.50
N LYS A 55 12.31 11.45 2.88
CA LYS A 55 13.61 11.87 3.42
C LYS A 55 13.55 13.13 4.30
N LYS A 56 12.42 13.83 4.34
CA LYS A 56 12.25 15.12 5.04
C LYS A 56 11.07 15.01 6.00
N ASP A 57 11.35 15.08 7.30
CA ASP A 57 10.32 14.90 8.34
C ASP A 57 9.15 15.88 8.20
N ALA A 58 9.41 17.14 7.84
CA ALA A 58 8.39 18.16 7.63
C ALA A 58 7.48 17.93 6.39
N ALA A 59 7.83 17.00 5.51
CA ALA A 59 7.08 16.68 4.29
C ALA A 59 6.35 15.33 4.37
N LEU A 60 6.37 14.68 5.53
CA LEU A 60 5.67 13.41 5.74
C LEU A 60 4.17 13.66 5.87
N ARG A 61 3.39 12.81 5.22
CA ARG A 61 1.94 12.72 5.46
C ARG A 61 1.69 12.13 6.85
N TRP A 62 2.49 11.12 7.20
CA TRP A 62 2.39 10.42 8.46
C TRP A 62 3.71 9.76 8.84
N ASP A 63 4.01 9.77 10.14
CA ASP A 63 5.11 9.03 10.75
C ASP A 63 4.53 8.31 11.97
N SER A 64 4.70 6.99 12.05
CA SER A 64 4.23 6.22 13.21
C SER A 64 5.01 6.54 14.48
N GLY A 65 6.18 7.17 14.38
CA GLY A 65 7.19 7.11 15.42
C GLY A 65 7.67 5.67 15.65
N ARG A 66 8.53 5.49 16.66
CA ARG A 66 8.99 4.17 17.08
C ARG A 66 7.85 3.44 17.80
N GLN A 67 7.51 2.25 17.30
CA GLN A 67 6.50 1.37 17.85
C GLN A 67 7.18 0.15 18.48
N GLU A 68 7.01 -0.04 19.80
CA GLU A 68 7.55 -1.18 20.56
C GLU A 68 6.79 -2.46 20.25
N ALA A 69 7.05 -3.04 19.07
CA ALA A 69 6.44 -4.27 18.63
C ALA A 69 7.33 -5.05 17.66
N GLY A 70 7.47 -6.36 17.91
CA GLY A 70 8.19 -7.29 17.03
C GLY A 70 7.39 -7.78 15.82
N LEU A 71 6.17 -7.28 15.62
CA LEU A 71 5.31 -7.65 14.49
C LEU A 71 5.79 -6.99 13.19
N SER A 72 5.78 -7.74 12.09
CA SER A 72 6.20 -7.28 10.76
C SER A 72 5.20 -7.61 9.64
N ALA A 73 4.10 -8.25 10.00
CA ALA A 73 3.03 -8.64 9.08
C ALA A 73 1.70 -8.03 9.52
N SER A 74 0.89 -7.67 8.52
CA SER A 74 -0.47 -7.14 8.71
C SER A 74 -0.57 -5.91 9.63
N VAL A 75 0.43 -5.03 9.61
CA VAL A 75 0.47 -3.80 10.42
C VAL A 75 -0.50 -2.79 9.85
N ARG A 76 -1.55 -2.45 10.59
CA ARG A 76 -2.55 -1.47 10.11
C ARG A 76 -1.93 -0.07 10.00
N TYR A 77 -2.11 0.59 8.86
CA TYR A 77 -1.85 2.01 8.70
C TYR A 77 -2.86 2.83 9.51
N THR A 78 -2.37 3.64 10.45
CA THR A 78 -3.19 4.47 11.34
C THR A 78 -3.03 5.97 11.09
N GLY A 79 -2.42 6.34 9.96
CA GLY A 79 -2.35 7.73 9.54
C GLY A 79 -3.64 8.24 8.88
N PRO A 80 -3.62 9.49 8.36
CA PRO A 80 -4.76 10.08 7.68
C PRO A 80 -5.21 9.25 6.47
N ALA A 81 -6.53 9.15 6.25
CA ALA A 81 -7.11 8.46 5.10
C ALA A 81 -6.51 8.99 3.78
N VAL A 82 -6.33 8.09 2.82
CA VAL A 82 -5.80 8.41 1.48
C VAL A 82 -6.97 8.77 0.56
N ALA A 83 -6.85 9.83 -0.22
CA ALA A 83 -7.93 10.26 -1.12
C ALA A 83 -8.13 9.27 -2.28
N ALA A 84 -9.34 9.23 -2.86
CA ALA A 84 -9.66 8.38 -4.01
C ALA A 84 -8.65 8.58 -5.15
N GLY A 85 -8.12 7.48 -5.70
CA GLY A 85 -7.12 7.50 -6.76
C GLY A 85 -5.74 8.04 -6.37
N GLN A 86 -5.54 8.51 -5.13
CA GLN A 86 -4.25 9.05 -4.68
C GLN A 86 -3.23 7.92 -4.50
N THR A 87 -2.02 8.14 -5.02
CA THR A 87 -0.86 7.29 -4.73
C THR A 87 -0.10 7.86 -3.54
N VAL A 88 0.29 6.99 -2.61
CA VAL A 88 1.18 7.34 -1.51
C VAL A 88 2.33 6.37 -1.43
N TYR A 89 3.43 6.85 -0.86
CA TYR A 89 4.70 6.16 -0.77
C TYR A 89 5.04 5.91 0.68
N TRP A 90 5.62 4.76 0.96
CA TRP A 90 6.00 4.40 2.32
C TRP A 90 7.33 3.67 2.39
N GLN A 91 7.93 3.75 3.56
CA GLN A 91 9.11 3.00 3.94
C GLN A 91 9.02 2.62 5.41
N VAL A 92 9.79 1.62 5.79
CA VAL A 92 9.88 1.16 7.18
C VAL A 92 11.34 1.01 7.58
N ARG A 93 11.64 1.31 8.83
CA ARG A 93 12.86 0.88 9.51
C ARG A 93 12.50 0.11 10.76
N ILE A 94 13.45 -0.70 11.22
CA ILE A 94 13.27 -1.57 12.38
C ILE A 94 14.44 -1.42 13.36
N TRP A 95 14.22 -1.87 14.59
CA TRP A 95 15.24 -2.09 15.62
C TRP A 95 15.38 -3.57 15.90
N ASP A 96 16.61 -4.00 16.17
CA ASP A 96 16.92 -5.38 16.52
C ASP A 96 16.92 -5.62 18.05
N GLU A 97 17.30 -6.83 18.47
CA GLU A 97 17.39 -7.22 19.87
C GLU A 97 18.45 -6.47 20.69
N HIS A 98 19.36 -5.74 20.03
CA HIS A 98 20.38 -4.92 20.66
C HIS A 98 20.02 -3.43 20.63
N ASP A 99 18.77 -3.10 20.33
CA ASP A 99 18.26 -1.74 20.16
C ASP A 99 18.95 -0.96 19.03
N VAL A 100 19.50 -1.67 18.04
CA VAL A 100 20.18 -1.04 16.89
C VAL A 100 19.18 -0.82 15.75
N ALA A 101 19.04 0.44 15.34
CA ALA A 101 18.22 0.80 14.20
C ALA A 101 18.87 0.36 12.88
N SER A 102 18.05 -0.25 12.01
CA SER A 102 18.38 -0.47 10.60
C SER A 102 18.33 0.83 9.78
N GLY A 103 18.92 0.78 8.59
CA GLY A 103 18.58 1.74 7.54
C GLY A 103 17.12 1.60 7.11
N TRP A 104 16.56 2.67 6.52
CA TRP A 104 15.24 2.61 5.90
C TRP A 104 15.19 1.56 4.79
N SER A 105 14.04 0.92 4.62
CA SER A 105 13.75 0.06 3.48
C SER A 105 13.85 0.81 2.16
N THR A 106 13.80 0.07 1.05
CA THR A 106 13.37 0.66 -0.22
C THR A 106 11.98 1.27 -0.06
N THR A 107 11.69 2.32 -0.83
CA THR A 107 10.35 2.88 -0.92
C THR A 107 9.43 1.88 -1.62
N ALA A 108 8.24 1.66 -1.06
CA ALA A 108 7.12 1.00 -1.70
C ALA A 108 5.96 2.00 -1.84
N LEU A 109 4.91 1.63 -2.56
CA LEU A 109 3.74 2.47 -2.74
C LEU A 109 2.43 1.68 -2.58
N TRP A 110 1.34 2.41 -2.44
CA TRP A 110 0.03 1.93 -2.85
C TRP A 110 -0.78 3.08 -3.42
N GLN A 111 -1.75 2.74 -4.28
CA GLN A 111 -2.75 3.70 -4.76
C GLN A 111 -4.11 3.32 -4.18
N HIS A 112 -4.78 4.27 -3.52
CA HIS A 112 -6.14 4.07 -3.03
C HIS A 112 -7.11 3.94 -4.22
N GLY A 113 -8.09 3.05 -4.09
CA GLY A 113 -9.13 2.85 -5.08
C GLY A 113 -10.06 4.04 -5.24
N ILE A 114 -10.99 3.92 -6.18
CA ILE A 114 -12.11 4.84 -6.33
C ILE A 114 -13.30 4.17 -5.63
N PRO A 115 -13.66 4.59 -4.40
CA PRO A 115 -14.79 4.01 -3.70
C PRO A 115 -16.08 4.27 -4.49
N ALA A 116 -17.10 3.43 -4.30
CA ALA A 116 -18.39 3.54 -4.98
C ALA A 116 -19.02 4.96 -4.91
N SER A 117 -18.80 5.67 -3.81
CA SER A 117 -19.27 7.05 -3.61
C SER A 117 -18.55 8.12 -4.45
N ALA A 118 -17.45 7.76 -5.14
CA ALA A 118 -16.60 8.65 -5.92
C ALA A 118 -16.61 8.32 -7.43
N TRP A 119 -17.63 7.59 -7.90
CA TRP A 119 -17.84 7.33 -9.33
C TRP A 119 -18.55 8.48 -10.05
N ASP A 120 -18.89 9.57 -9.33
CA ASP A 120 -19.64 10.72 -9.84
C ASP A 120 -20.88 10.26 -10.64
N ASP A 121 -21.08 10.80 -11.85
CA ASP A 121 -22.19 10.48 -12.75
C ASP A 121 -21.92 9.25 -13.65
N ALA A 122 -20.88 8.45 -13.35
CA ALA A 122 -20.61 7.25 -14.12
C ALA A 122 -21.73 6.22 -13.93
N ALA A 123 -22.20 5.65 -15.04
CA ALA A 123 -23.24 4.64 -15.05
C ALA A 123 -22.80 3.42 -15.86
N TRP A 124 -23.38 2.27 -15.53
CA TRP A 124 -23.30 1.10 -16.38
C TRP A 124 -23.93 1.42 -17.74
N ILE A 125 -23.12 1.37 -18.80
CA ILE A 125 -23.57 1.47 -20.18
C ILE A 125 -23.47 0.10 -20.84
N ALA A 126 -24.42 -0.20 -21.71
CA ALA A 126 -24.42 -1.42 -22.49
C ALA A 126 -24.70 -1.09 -23.95
N PHE A 127 -24.16 -1.90 -24.84
CA PHE A 127 -24.72 -1.96 -26.19
C PHE A 127 -26.17 -2.42 -26.06
N PRO A 128 -27.13 -1.83 -26.78
CA PRO A 128 -28.51 -2.30 -26.77
C PRO A 128 -28.54 -3.77 -27.23
N SER A 129 -28.59 -4.72 -26.31
CA SER A 129 -28.71 -6.14 -26.66
C SER A 129 -30.19 -6.41 -27.00
N PRO A 130 -30.48 -7.24 -28.02
CA PRO A 130 -31.82 -7.81 -28.17
C PRO A 130 -32.24 -8.50 -26.86
N LYS A 131 -33.55 -8.60 -26.61
CA LYS A 131 -34.09 -9.31 -25.42
C LYS A 131 -33.37 -10.65 -25.24
N ASP A 132 -33.13 -11.02 -23.98
CA ASP A 132 -32.59 -12.33 -23.60
C ASP A 132 -33.43 -13.46 -24.24
N GLU A 133 -32.99 -13.99 -25.37
CA GLU A 133 -33.61 -15.12 -26.06
C GLU A 133 -32.94 -16.47 -25.67
N GLY A 134 -32.15 -16.49 -24.59
CA GLY A 134 -31.50 -17.70 -24.09
C GLY A 134 -30.22 -18.11 -24.84
N GLN A 135 -29.67 -17.23 -25.69
CA GLN A 135 -28.37 -17.43 -26.31
C GLN A 135 -27.24 -16.90 -25.41
N LEU A 136 -26.43 -17.81 -24.87
CA LEU A 136 -25.28 -17.53 -23.97
C LEU A 136 -24.06 -16.90 -24.68
N SER A 137 -24.19 -16.51 -25.95
CA SER A 137 -23.09 -15.93 -26.74
C SER A 137 -23.59 -14.71 -27.47
N ALA A 138 -23.13 -13.54 -27.05
CA ALA A 138 -23.28 -12.28 -27.76
C ALA A 138 -21.92 -11.89 -28.37
N PRO A 139 -21.90 -11.26 -29.56
CA PRO A 139 -20.66 -10.71 -30.10
C PRO A 139 -20.07 -9.65 -29.16
N ALA A 140 -18.75 -9.52 -29.15
CA ALA A 140 -18.07 -8.49 -28.37
C ALA A 140 -18.51 -7.09 -28.86
N ALA A 141 -19.17 -6.32 -28.00
CA ALA A 141 -19.58 -4.96 -28.33
C ALA A 141 -18.42 -3.98 -28.18
N GLN A 142 -18.28 -3.08 -29.14
CA GLN A 142 -17.35 -1.96 -29.06
C GLN A 142 -18.08 -0.72 -28.55
N LEU A 143 -17.61 -0.16 -27.42
CA LEU A 143 -18.09 1.10 -26.88
C LEU A 143 -17.05 2.18 -27.16
N THR A 144 -17.46 3.30 -27.77
CA THR A 144 -16.56 4.43 -28.06
C THR A 144 -17.13 5.72 -27.46
N HIS A 145 -16.23 6.59 -27.03
CA HIS A 145 -16.53 7.92 -26.53
C HIS A 145 -15.38 8.85 -26.91
N ALA A 146 -15.67 10.12 -27.23
CA ALA A 146 -14.67 11.13 -27.52
C ALA A 146 -14.81 12.25 -26.48
N PHE A 147 -13.70 12.62 -25.84
CA PHE A 147 -13.59 13.66 -24.81
C PHE A 147 -13.09 14.97 -25.41
#